data_AF-A0A5N5DD16-F1
#
_entry.id   AF-A0A5N5DD16-F1
#
_cell.length_a   1.000
_cell.length_b   1.000
_cell.length_c   1.000
_cell.angle_alpha   90.00
_cell.angle_beta   90.00
_cell.angle_gamma   90.00
#
_symmetry.space_group_name_H-M   'P 1'
#
loop_
_entity.id
_entity.type
_entity.pdbx_description
1 polymer ?
#
loop_
_entity_poly.entity_id
_entity_poly.type
_entity_poly.pdbx_seq_one_letter_code
_entity_poly.pdbx_strand_id
1 'polypeptide(L)'
;MSTTSTPSTIPDRMKAWSYNHRGPVHKVLQLSSLPTPHLPQDSPNILVRITHASLTPSIAHLMPILPFLRSSRPFIPELSFTGTIAAATPTTPPHLSTPGTRVFGIIPISAQLLHGAGALAEYVVTTPTSVSVCPADLAPEDAAGLDGNGQTALLMCRNANVRAGSRVFVNGATGGVGTVVVQMAKRVFGAAEVVATGSGEEGFALAKAMGADRVVDYRECGPGGITAWLADEYGRGGDEGKFDAVLDCVGTQALFESSPEYLKEDGVFVSVGAMEGVFTTLFWNLPKNRWWPKILGGTPRKFIFQQTPITPERREELVKLVQAGNLKRVVDSVFDMEDALKAYDRLLSQRAKGKVIVKIQDV
;
A
#
# COMPACT_ATOMS: atom_id res chain seq x y z
N MET A 1 -31.74 8.77 -26.47
CA MET A 1 -32.08 9.91 -25.61
C MET A 1 -30.84 10.25 -24.81
N SER A 2 -30.19 11.37 -25.14
CA SER A 2 -28.95 11.81 -24.50
C SER A 2 -29.31 12.55 -23.22
N THR A 3 -28.99 11.97 -22.07
CA THR A 3 -29.08 12.66 -20.77
C THR A 3 -27.82 13.49 -20.60
N THR A 4 -27.88 14.75 -21.03
CA THR A 4 -26.91 15.78 -20.66
C THR A 4 -27.00 15.99 -19.15
N SER A 5 -26.09 15.39 -18.40
CA SER A 5 -25.88 15.73 -16.99
C SER A 5 -25.39 17.17 -16.92
N THR A 6 -26.13 18.05 -16.26
CA THR A 6 -25.66 19.38 -15.85
C THR A 6 -24.30 19.26 -15.16
N PRO A 7 -23.29 20.07 -15.51
CA PRO A 7 -22.01 20.05 -14.82
C PRO A 7 -22.27 20.39 -13.35
N SER A 8 -21.98 19.47 -12.43
CA SER A 8 -22.08 19.75 -11.00
C SER A 8 -21.12 20.91 -10.70
N THR A 9 -21.66 22.06 -10.31
CA THR A 9 -20.85 23.19 -9.87
C THR A 9 -19.98 22.75 -8.70
N ILE A 10 -18.66 22.92 -8.82
CA ILE A 10 -17.70 22.61 -7.77
C ILE A 10 -18.04 23.50 -6.56
N PRO A 11 -18.29 22.94 -5.37
CA PRO A 11 -18.67 23.74 -4.21
C PRO A 11 -17.47 24.50 -3.65
N ASP A 12 -17.71 25.66 -3.01
CA ASP A 12 -16.66 26.44 -2.35
C ASP A 12 -16.04 25.71 -1.14
N ARG A 13 -16.79 24.75 -0.57
CA ARG A 13 -16.37 23.95 0.58
C ARG A 13 -16.58 22.47 0.32
N MET A 14 -15.72 21.67 0.93
CA MET A 14 -15.76 20.22 0.92
C MET A 14 -15.71 19.65 2.34
N LYS A 15 -16.27 18.46 2.53
CA LYS A 15 -16.00 17.62 3.69
C LYS A 15 -14.61 16.98 3.54
N ALA A 16 -13.90 16.87 4.64
CA ALA A 16 -12.65 16.13 4.74
C ALA A 16 -12.40 15.69 6.18
N TRP A 17 -11.81 14.52 6.36
CA TRP A 17 -11.16 14.22 7.63
C TRP A 17 -9.82 14.95 7.69
N SER A 18 -9.55 15.63 8.79
CA SER A 18 -8.30 16.35 8.94
C SER A 18 -7.83 16.42 10.38
N TYR A 19 -6.56 16.74 10.55
CA TYR A 19 -5.91 16.96 11.85
C TYR A 19 -4.88 18.08 11.71
N ASN A 20 -4.56 18.77 12.81
CA ASN A 20 -3.62 19.90 12.81
C ASN A 20 -2.50 19.78 13.85
N HIS A 21 -2.48 18.69 14.61
CA HIS A 21 -1.46 18.38 15.60
C HIS A 21 -1.28 16.87 15.68
N ARG A 22 -0.10 16.45 16.14
CA ARG A 22 0.23 15.03 16.26
C ARG A 22 -0.57 14.34 17.38
N GLY A 23 -0.91 13.08 17.17
CA GLY A 23 -1.51 12.23 18.20
C GLY A 23 -2.16 10.97 17.63
N PRO A 24 -2.74 10.12 18.50
CA PRO A 24 -3.48 8.95 18.07
C PRO A 24 -4.68 9.34 17.20
N VAL A 25 -5.02 8.52 16.22
CA VAL A 25 -6.08 8.78 15.22
C VAL A 25 -7.36 9.34 15.86
N HIS A 26 -7.92 8.63 16.86
CA HIS A 26 -9.16 9.03 17.56
C HIS A 26 -9.08 10.34 18.35
N LYS A 27 -7.89 10.85 18.63
CA LYS A 27 -7.71 12.10 19.38
C LYS A 27 -7.54 13.31 18.48
N VAL A 28 -7.04 13.13 17.26
CA VAL A 28 -6.63 14.24 16.40
C VAL A 28 -7.45 14.35 15.13
N LEU A 29 -7.99 13.24 14.62
CA LEU A 29 -8.69 13.21 13.35
C LEU A 29 -10.16 13.64 13.53
N GLN A 30 -10.58 14.63 12.74
CA GLN A 30 -11.92 15.21 12.83
C GLN A 30 -12.52 15.44 11.45
N LEU A 31 -13.80 15.08 11.28
CA LEU A 31 -14.56 15.40 10.08
C LEU A 31 -14.87 16.90 10.08
N SER A 32 -14.32 17.60 9.10
CA SER A 32 -14.35 19.05 9.00
C SER A 32 -14.89 19.49 7.65
N SER A 33 -15.51 20.68 7.61
CA SER A 33 -15.75 21.38 6.35
C SER A 33 -14.55 22.28 6.07
N LEU A 34 -13.86 22.06 4.95
CA LEU A 34 -12.69 22.82 4.51
C LEU A 34 -12.99 23.55 3.19
N PRO A 35 -12.26 24.62 2.83
CA PRO A 35 -12.32 25.17 1.48
C PRO A 35 -11.94 24.10 0.45
N THR A 36 -12.69 24.04 -0.65
CA THR A 36 -12.34 23.18 -1.79
C THR A 36 -11.02 23.68 -2.39
N PRO A 37 -10.06 22.80 -2.71
CA PRO A 37 -8.77 23.24 -3.22
C PRO A 37 -8.92 23.93 -4.58
N HIS A 38 -8.28 25.08 -4.72
CA HIS A 38 -8.26 25.84 -5.96
C HIS A 38 -7.33 25.19 -7.00
N LEU A 39 -7.81 25.03 -8.23
CA LEU A 39 -7.02 24.52 -9.36
C LEU A 39 -6.28 25.66 -10.07
N PRO A 40 -4.94 25.74 -9.98
CA PRO A 40 -4.17 26.79 -10.67
C PRO A 40 -4.26 26.62 -12.19
N GLN A 41 -4.78 27.64 -12.88
CA GLN A 41 -5.07 27.59 -14.33
C GLN A 41 -3.81 27.52 -15.20
N ASP A 42 -2.68 27.94 -14.68
CA ASP A 42 -1.35 27.94 -15.29
C ASP A 42 -0.57 26.63 -15.08
N SER A 43 -1.19 25.61 -14.47
CA SER A 43 -0.57 24.32 -14.18
C SER A 43 -1.22 23.18 -14.96
N PRO A 44 -0.52 22.08 -15.27
CA PRO A 44 -1.13 20.90 -15.90
C PRO A 44 -1.96 20.06 -14.93
N ASN A 45 -2.20 20.55 -13.71
CA ASN A 45 -2.87 19.81 -12.66
C ASN A 45 -4.35 19.61 -12.99
N ILE A 46 -4.95 18.67 -12.28
CA ILE A 46 -6.38 18.39 -12.35
C ILE A 46 -7.00 18.46 -10.97
N LEU A 47 -8.27 18.85 -10.92
CA LEU A 47 -9.11 18.70 -9.74
C LEU A 47 -9.88 17.39 -9.88
N VAL A 48 -9.75 16.52 -8.89
CA VAL A 48 -10.46 15.24 -8.83
C VAL A 48 -11.52 15.31 -7.74
N ARG A 49 -12.73 14.88 -8.05
CA ARG A 49 -13.78 14.54 -7.11
C ARG A 49 -13.58 13.10 -6.66
N ILE A 50 -13.21 12.89 -5.40
CA ILE A 50 -12.88 11.58 -4.85
C ILE A 50 -14.18 10.84 -4.50
N THR A 51 -14.29 9.59 -4.96
CA THR A 51 -15.40 8.70 -4.59
C THR A 51 -14.97 7.69 -3.54
N HIS A 52 -13.74 7.18 -3.61
CA HIS A 52 -13.21 6.17 -2.68
C HIS A 52 -11.76 6.47 -2.32
N ALA A 53 -11.42 6.27 -1.05
CA ALA A 53 -10.05 6.37 -0.54
C ALA A 53 -9.66 5.06 0.16
N SER A 54 -8.41 4.65 0.03
CA SER A 54 -7.91 3.45 0.68
C SER A 54 -7.05 3.78 1.88
N LEU A 55 -7.35 3.15 3.03
CA LEU A 55 -6.57 3.34 4.24
C LEU A 55 -5.24 2.56 4.21
N THR A 56 -4.22 3.12 4.84
CA THR A 56 -2.90 2.48 4.96
C THR A 56 -2.33 2.65 6.37
N PRO A 57 -1.83 1.57 7.02
CA PRO A 57 -1.34 1.66 8.41
C PRO A 57 -0.19 2.66 8.58
N SER A 58 0.64 2.85 7.56
CA SER A 58 1.75 3.80 7.60
C SER A 58 1.30 5.23 7.86
N ILE A 59 0.15 5.65 7.31
CA ILE A 59 -0.38 7.00 7.55
C ILE A 59 -0.88 7.13 8.99
N ALA A 60 -1.60 6.12 9.50
CA ALA A 60 -2.01 6.09 10.91
C ALA A 60 -0.80 6.13 11.86
N HIS A 61 0.31 5.46 11.52
CA HIS A 61 1.55 5.52 12.29
C HIS A 61 2.31 6.86 12.16
N LEU A 62 2.05 7.64 11.12
CA LEU A 62 2.62 8.97 10.96
C LEU A 62 1.84 10.05 11.73
N MET A 63 0.54 9.89 11.99
CA MET A 63 -0.25 10.90 12.73
C MET A 63 0.27 11.19 14.15
N PRO A 64 0.81 10.23 14.92
CA PRO A 64 1.46 10.52 16.21
C PRO A 64 2.79 11.29 16.11
N ILE A 65 3.35 11.41 14.91
CA ILE A 65 4.68 11.98 14.65
C ILE A 65 4.55 13.35 13.99
N LEU A 66 3.65 13.45 13.01
CA LEU A 66 3.43 14.64 12.21
C LEU A 66 2.06 15.26 12.51
N PRO A 67 1.90 16.58 12.38
CA PRO A 67 2.98 17.56 12.16
C PRO A 67 3.83 17.79 13.42
N PHE A 68 5.12 18.11 13.25
CA PHE A 68 6.06 18.32 14.36
C PHE A 68 5.65 19.47 15.30
N LEU A 69 5.08 20.53 14.71
CA LEU A 69 4.46 21.65 15.41
C LEU A 69 2.97 21.68 15.07
N ARG A 70 2.16 22.29 15.94
CA ARG A 70 0.74 22.54 15.64
C ARG A 70 0.66 23.38 14.37
N SER A 71 0.10 22.80 13.32
CA SER A 71 0.00 23.41 12.00
C SER A 71 -1.22 24.32 11.97
N SER A 72 -1.08 25.52 11.39
CA SER A 72 -2.22 26.36 11.03
C SER A 72 -3.00 25.80 9.84
N ARG A 73 -2.39 24.90 9.06
CA ARG A 73 -3.00 24.21 7.92
C ARG A 73 -3.47 22.80 8.33
N PRO A 74 -4.70 22.40 8.01
CA PRO A 74 -5.16 21.04 8.25
C PRO A 74 -4.43 20.05 7.35
N PHE A 75 -4.04 18.90 7.92
CA PHE A 75 -3.55 17.74 7.19
C PHE A 75 -4.69 16.78 6.93
N ILE A 76 -4.90 16.43 5.67
CA ILE A 76 -5.84 15.39 5.24
C ILE A 76 -5.04 14.09 5.11
N PRO A 77 -5.47 13.00 5.76
CA PRO A 77 -4.76 11.72 5.70
C PRO A 77 -5.09 10.95 4.41
N GLU A 78 -4.34 9.86 4.25
CA GLU A 78 -4.37 8.91 3.13
C GLU A 78 -3.98 9.50 1.78
N LEU A 79 -3.52 8.64 0.88
CA LEU A 79 -2.96 9.08 -0.38
C LEU A 79 -3.59 8.38 -1.58
N SER A 80 -4.06 7.14 -1.44
CA SER A 80 -4.62 6.36 -2.55
C SER A 80 -6.12 6.58 -2.70
N PHE A 81 -6.57 6.82 -3.92
CA PHE A 81 -7.96 7.14 -4.21
C PHE A 81 -8.43 6.66 -5.59
N THR A 82 -9.75 6.64 -5.76
CA THR A 82 -10.46 6.64 -7.04
C THR A 82 -11.49 7.76 -7.06
N GLY A 83 -11.73 8.34 -8.22
CA GLY A 83 -12.64 9.46 -8.39
C GLY A 83 -12.92 9.80 -9.84
N THR A 84 -13.49 10.97 -10.07
CA THR A 84 -13.72 11.52 -11.41
C THR A 84 -13.08 12.89 -11.54
N ILE A 85 -12.65 13.24 -12.75
CA ILE A 85 -12.09 14.57 -13.02
C ILE A 85 -13.22 15.60 -12.87
N ALA A 86 -13.08 16.52 -11.93
CA ALA A 86 -14.04 17.61 -11.72
C ALA A 86 -13.69 18.82 -12.60
N ALA A 87 -12.40 19.14 -12.72
CA ALA A 87 -11.90 20.18 -13.61
C ALA A 87 -10.49 19.86 -14.09
N ALA A 88 -10.18 20.36 -15.28
CA ALA A 88 -8.87 20.31 -15.91
C ALA A 88 -8.51 21.71 -16.41
N THR A 89 -7.23 21.92 -16.68
CA THR A 89 -6.70 23.17 -17.24
C THR A 89 -6.38 23.03 -18.73
N PRO A 90 -6.17 24.13 -19.48
CA PRO A 90 -5.74 24.06 -20.88
C PRO A 90 -4.42 23.31 -21.11
N THR A 91 -3.56 23.22 -20.09
CA THR A 91 -2.26 22.52 -20.15
C THR A 91 -2.34 21.07 -19.66
N THR A 92 -3.51 20.61 -19.21
CA THR A 92 -3.73 19.22 -18.82
C THR A 92 -3.60 18.29 -20.03
N PRO A 93 -2.93 17.13 -19.91
CA PRO A 93 -2.83 16.16 -21.00
C PRO A 93 -4.22 15.73 -21.54
N PRO A 94 -4.39 15.55 -22.86
CA PRO A 94 -5.70 15.29 -23.47
C PRO A 94 -6.48 14.09 -22.90
N HIS A 95 -5.79 13.03 -22.48
CA HIS A 95 -6.42 11.84 -21.91
C HIS A 95 -6.97 12.06 -20.48
N LEU A 96 -6.68 13.20 -19.87
CA LEU A 96 -7.16 13.63 -18.54
C LEU A 96 -7.88 14.98 -18.60
N SER A 97 -8.14 15.54 -19.78
CA SER A 97 -8.71 16.88 -19.90
C SER A 97 -10.24 16.91 -19.82
N THR A 98 -10.90 15.74 -19.80
CA THR A 98 -12.35 15.62 -19.87
C THR A 98 -12.96 15.44 -18.47
N PRO A 99 -13.75 16.40 -17.96
CA PRO A 99 -14.51 16.22 -16.72
C PRO A 99 -15.43 15.00 -16.79
N GLY A 100 -15.63 14.33 -15.64
CA GLY A 100 -16.36 13.07 -15.54
C GLY A 100 -15.51 11.82 -15.83
N THR A 101 -14.31 11.97 -16.40
CA THR A 101 -13.40 10.83 -16.63
C THR A 101 -13.04 10.18 -15.30
N ARG A 102 -13.25 8.87 -15.19
CA ARG A 102 -12.89 8.10 -13.98
C ARG A 102 -11.38 7.92 -13.93
N VAL A 103 -10.78 8.25 -12.80
CA VAL A 103 -9.34 8.15 -12.55
C VAL A 103 -9.07 7.49 -11.20
N PHE A 104 -7.93 6.85 -11.10
CA PHE A 104 -7.40 6.34 -9.84
C PHE A 104 -5.92 6.68 -9.74
N GLY A 105 -5.43 6.75 -8.51
CA GLY A 105 -4.05 7.16 -8.30
C GLY A 105 -3.65 7.28 -6.85
N ILE A 106 -2.53 7.96 -6.65
CA ILE A 106 -1.95 8.21 -5.35
C ILE A 106 -1.41 9.63 -5.30
N ILE A 107 -1.81 10.35 -4.27
CA ILE A 107 -1.31 11.70 -3.98
C ILE A 107 0.16 11.56 -3.57
N PRO A 108 1.09 12.33 -4.17
CA PRO A 108 2.49 12.31 -3.77
C PRO A 108 2.62 12.65 -2.28
N ILE A 109 3.43 11.90 -1.55
CA ILE A 109 3.68 12.16 -0.12
C ILE A 109 4.19 13.60 0.12
N SER A 110 4.93 14.17 -0.83
CA SER A 110 5.37 15.57 -0.78
C SER A 110 4.20 16.55 -0.76
N ALA A 111 3.11 16.29 -1.47
CA ALA A 111 1.92 17.13 -1.46
C ALA A 111 1.23 17.10 -0.08
N GLN A 112 1.20 15.95 0.58
CA GLN A 112 0.72 15.86 1.97
C GLN A 112 1.64 16.62 2.92
N LEU A 113 2.96 16.43 2.83
CA LEU A 113 3.92 17.06 3.74
C LEU A 113 3.99 18.59 3.58
N LEU A 114 3.91 19.10 2.34
CA LEU A 114 4.04 20.52 2.03
C LEU A 114 2.71 21.28 2.09
N HIS A 115 1.60 20.63 1.72
CA HIS A 115 0.31 21.30 1.52
C HIS A 115 -0.83 20.70 2.35
N GLY A 116 -0.60 19.61 3.09
CA GLY A 116 -1.64 18.93 3.86
C GLY A 116 -2.69 18.21 3.00
N ALA A 117 -2.42 18.00 1.71
CA ALA A 117 -3.34 17.33 0.79
C ALA A 117 -3.40 15.81 1.04
N GLY A 118 -4.59 15.23 0.92
CA GLY A 118 -4.84 13.81 1.17
C GLY A 118 -6.14 13.32 0.57
N ALA A 119 -6.37 12.01 0.66
CA ALA A 119 -7.43 11.29 -0.02
C ALA A 119 -8.72 11.15 0.80
N LEU A 120 -8.68 11.32 2.13
CA LEU A 120 -9.90 11.37 2.95
C LEU A 120 -10.60 12.74 2.88
N ALA A 121 -10.89 13.20 1.67
CA ALA A 121 -11.57 14.44 1.34
C ALA A 121 -12.41 14.28 0.06
N GLU A 122 -13.42 15.12 -0.13
CA GLU A 122 -14.27 15.05 -1.34
C GLU A 122 -13.56 15.50 -2.61
N TYR A 123 -12.57 16.40 -2.50
CA TYR A 123 -11.81 16.91 -3.65
C TYR A 123 -10.31 16.99 -3.37
N VAL A 124 -9.52 16.77 -4.42
CA VAL A 124 -8.07 16.95 -4.37
C VAL A 124 -7.53 17.50 -5.69
N VAL A 125 -6.53 18.39 -5.61
CA VAL A 125 -5.72 18.79 -6.76
C VAL A 125 -4.51 17.88 -6.84
N THR A 126 -4.25 17.29 -8.00
CA THR A 126 -3.11 16.39 -8.21
C THR A 126 -2.48 16.57 -9.59
N THR A 127 -1.28 16.04 -9.76
CA THR A 127 -0.54 16.09 -11.02
C THR A 127 -1.01 14.98 -11.96
N PRO A 128 -0.94 15.17 -13.30
CA PRO A 128 -1.27 14.12 -14.27
C PRO A 128 -0.48 12.83 -14.08
N THR A 129 0.77 12.91 -13.63
CA THR A 129 1.62 11.74 -13.37
C THR A 129 1.17 10.91 -12.17
N SER A 130 0.37 11.50 -11.29
CA SER A 130 -0.12 10.86 -10.06
C SER A 130 -1.40 10.03 -10.27
N VAL A 131 -1.99 10.08 -11.47
CA VAL A 131 -3.23 9.37 -11.80
C VAL A 131 -3.14 8.66 -13.15
N SER A 132 -4.02 7.69 -13.38
CA SER A 132 -4.35 7.19 -14.71
C SER A 132 -5.86 7.01 -14.83
N VAL A 133 -6.32 6.89 -16.07
CA VAL A 133 -7.71 6.54 -16.37
C VAL A 133 -8.03 5.18 -15.76
N CYS A 134 -9.12 5.12 -15.02
CA CYS A 134 -9.61 3.88 -14.43
C CYS A 134 -10.29 3.04 -15.52
N PRO A 135 -9.94 1.74 -15.67
CA PRO A 135 -10.67 0.83 -16.54
C PRO A 135 -12.16 0.81 -16.20
N ALA A 136 -13.01 0.69 -17.21
CA ALA A 136 -14.47 0.77 -17.04
C ALA A 136 -15.01 -0.41 -16.22
N ASP A 137 -14.38 -1.58 -16.35
CA ASP A 137 -14.67 -2.85 -15.70
C ASP A 137 -14.13 -2.96 -14.26
N LEU A 138 -13.29 -2.01 -13.83
CA LEU A 138 -12.75 -2.00 -12.47
C LEU A 138 -13.68 -1.25 -11.52
N ALA A 139 -14.10 -1.92 -10.45
CA ALA A 139 -14.90 -1.32 -9.40
C ALA A 139 -14.13 -0.17 -8.70
N PRO A 140 -14.78 0.92 -8.29
CA PRO A 140 -14.12 2.06 -7.67
C PRO A 140 -13.32 1.73 -6.40
N GLU A 141 -13.85 0.88 -5.54
CA GLU A 141 -13.23 0.40 -4.30
C GLU A 141 -11.95 -0.42 -4.59
N ASP A 142 -11.98 -1.20 -5.66
CA ASP A 142 -10.87 -2.02 -6.13
C ASP A 142 -9.74 -1.15 -6.71
N ALA A 143 -10.11 -0.16 -7.51
CA ALA A 143 -9.19 0.79 -8.11
C ALA A 143 -8.46 1.62 -7.04
N ALA A 144 -9.16 2.05 -5.98
CA ALA A 144 -8.58 2.85 -4.90
C ALA A 144 -7.49 2.08 -4.12
N GLY A 145 -7.62 0.75 -4.04
CA GLY A 145 -6.63 -0.13 -3.41
C GLY A 145 -5.53 -0.65 -4.34
N LEU A 146 -5.65 -0.45 -5.66
CA LEU A 146 -4.77 -1.05 -6.66
C LEU A 146 -3.42 -0.34 -6.77
N ASP A 147 -3.40 0.98 -6.93
CA ASP A 147 -2.20 1.70 -7.38
C ASP A 147 -1.01 1.52 -6.41
N GLY A 148 -1.15 2.00 -5.17
CA GLY A 148 -0.06 1.94 -4.19
C GLY A 148 0.42 0.51 -3.91
N ASN A 149 -0.48 -0.38 -3.49
CA ASN A 149 -0.12 -1.76 -3.14
C ASN A 149 0.37 -2.56 -4.35
N GLY A 150 -0.20 -2.33 -5.53
CA GLY A 150 0.21 -2.98 -6.77
C GLY A 150 1.63 -2.58 -7.16
N GLN A 151 1.94 -1.29 -7.14
CA GLN A 151 3.28 -0.82 -7.50
C GLN A 151 4.32 -1.29 -6.49
N THR A 152 3.97 -1.27 -5.20
CA THR A 152 4.83 -1.82 -4.14
C THR A 152 5.09 -3.31 -4.37
N ALA A 153 4.05 -4.13 -4.57
CA ALA A 153 4.19 -5.56 -4.76
C ALA A 153 5.03 -5.93 -6.00
N LEU A 154 4.81 -5.20 -7.10
CA LEU A 154 5.58 -5.36 -8.33
C LEU A 154 7.07 -5.06 -8.11
N LEU A 155 7.37 -3.93 -7.47
CA LEU A 155 8.76 -3.56 -7.18
C LEU A 155 9.41 -4.50 -6.16
N MET A 156 8.68 -4.98 -5.16
CA MET A 156 9.20 -5.95 -4.20
C MET A 156 9.67 -7.22 -4.91
N CYS A 157 8.85 -7.78 -5.81
CA CYS A 157 9.22 -8.97 -6.58
C CYS A 157 10.42 -8.71 -7.51
N ARG A 158 10.44 -7.56 -8.21
CA ARG A 158 11.57 -7.18 -9.09
C ARG A 158 12.86 -6.99 -8.30
N ASN A 159 12.82 -6.25 -7.20
CA ASN A 159 13.99 -5.96 -6.36
C ASN A 159 14.53 -7.20 -5.67
N ALA A 160 13.64 -8.16 -5.37
CA ALA A 160 14.01 -9.47 -4.85
C ALA A 160 14.48 -10.46 -5.92
N ASN A 161 14.46 -10.06 -7.20
CA ASN A 161 14.78 -10.93 -8.34
C ASN A 161 13.96 -12.22 -8.38
N VAL A 162 12.67 -12.14 -8.02
CA VAL A 162 11.75 -13.27 -8.15
C VAL A 162 11.62 -13.62 -9.63
N ARG A 163 11.75 -14.91 -9.95
CA ARG A 163 11.68 -15.43 -11.32
C ARG A 163 11.05 -16.82 -11.33
N ALA A 164 10.86 -17.34 -12.53
CA ALA A 164 10.41 -18.71 -12.71
C ALA A 164 11.36 -19.67 -11.97
N GLY A 165 10.79 -20.56 -11.16
CA GLY A 165 11.56 -21.50 -10.34
C GLY A 165 11.91 -21.01 -8.93
N SER A 166 11.72 -19.73 -8.60
CA SER A 166 12.05 -19.21 -7.28
C SER A 166 11.17 -19.81 -6.18
N ARG A 167 11.76 -20.06 -5.01
CA ARG A 167 11.09 -20.29 -3.74
C ARG A 167 11.03 -18.96 -2.97
N VAL A 168 9.82 -18.51 -2.66
CA VAL A 168 9.56 -17.18 -2.08
C VAL A 168 8.83 -17.30 -0.75
N PHE A 169 9.32 -16.64 0.29
CA PHE A 169 8.59 -16.46 1.54
C PHE A 169 7.90 -15.10 1.56
N VAL A 170 6.62 -15.06 1.91
CA VAL A 170 5.82 -13.83 2.02
C VAL A 170 5.30 -13.68 3.44
N ASN A 171 5.82 -12.69 4.17
CA ASN A 171 5.33 -12.35 5.51
C ASN A 171 4.23 -11.28 5.43
N GLY A 172 3.12 -11.48 6.16
CA GLY A 172 1.95 -10.59 6.13
C GLY A 172 1.08 -10.79 4.90
N ALA A 173 0.97 -12.02 4.40
CA ALA A 173 0.38 -12.34 3.10
C ALA A 173 -1.11 -12.01 2.97
N THR A 174 -1.85 -11.94 4.09
CA THR A 174 -3.28 -11.61 4.09
C THR A 174 -3.55 -10.10 4.17
N GLY A 175 -2.52 -9.28 4.36
CA GLY A 175 -2.65 -7.83 4.43
C GLY A 175 -2.84 -7.18 3.05
N GLY A 176 -3.05 -5.87 3.05
CA GLY A 176 -3.27 -5.11 1.81
C GLY A 176 -2.17 -5.32 0.76
N VAL A 177 -0.88 -5.22 1.13
CA VAL A 177 0.23 -5.42 0.18
C VAL A 177 0.48 -6.91 -0.05
N GLY A 178 0.46 -7.71 1.02
CA GLY A 178 0.74 -9.15 0.98
C GLY A 178 -0.16 -9.92 0.00
N THR A 179 -1.46 -9.60 -0.04
CA THR A 179 -2.41 -10.24 -0.95
C THR A 179 -2.06 -10.01 -2.42
N VAL A 180 -1.42 -8.89 -2.73
CA VAL A 180 -0.93 -8.58 -4.08
C VAL A 180 0.42 -9.25 -4.33
N VAL A 181 1.31 -9.24 -3.33
CA VAL A 181 2.65 -9.86 -3.42
C VAL A 181 2.57 -11.35 -3.71
N VAL A 182 1.70 -12.10 -3.03
CA VAL A 182 1.51 -13.55 -3.27
C VAL A 182 1.12 -13.80 -4.73
N GLN A 183 0.14 -13.05 -5.23
CA GLN A 183 -0.32 -13.19 -6.62
C GLN A 183 0.77 -12.80 -7.62
N MET A 184 1.50 -11.73 -7.34
CA MET A 184 2.61 -11.25 -8.16
C MET A 184 3.70 -12.32 -8.25
N ALA A 185 4.18 -12.82 -7.11
CA ALA A 185 5.20 -13.87 -7.07
C ALA A 185 4.75 -15.14 -7.80
N LYS A 186 3.54 -15.63 -7.54
CA LYS A 186 3.05 -16.90 -8.11
C LYS A 186 2.66 -16.79 -9.58
N ARG A 187 1.81 -15.82 -9.93
CA ARG A 187 1.12 -15.77 -11.24
C ARG A 187 1.86 -14.92 -12.27
N VAL A 188 2.60 -13.90 -11.83
CA VAL A 188 3.28 -12.97 -12.73
C VAL A 188 4.75 -13.34 -12.92
N PHE A 189 5.45 -13.62 -11.82
CA PHE A 189 6.88 -13.99 -11.86
C PHE A 189 7.13 -15.50 -11.92
N GLY A 190 6.10 -16.33 -11.73
CA GLY A 190 6.20 -17.78 -11.91
C GLY A 190 6.99 -18.50 -10.82
N ALA A 191 7.00 -17.98 -9.59
CA ALA A 191 7.62 -18.66 -8.46
C ALA A 191 7.14 -20.11 -8.37
N ALA A 192 8.08 -21.05 -8.23
CA ALA A 192 7.74 -22.47 -8.12
C ALA A 192 7.00 -22.75 -6.81
N GLU A 193 7.45 -22.11 -5.73
CA GLU A 193 6.86 -22.26 -4.40
C GLU A 193 6.71 -20.89 -3.73
N VAL A 194 5.51 -20.61 -3.23
CA VAL A 194 5.21 -19.45 -2.39
C VAL A 194 4.75 -19.93 -1.01
N VAL A 195 5.53 -19.60 0.00
CA VAL A 195 5.26 -19.90 1.41
C VAL A 195 4.83 -18.60 2.08
N ALA A 196 3.65 -18.59 2.70
CA ALA A 196 3.03 -17.38 3.20
C ALA A 196 2.70 -17.48 4.70
N THR A 197 2.79 -16.37 5.43
CA THR A 197 2.18 -16.30 6.77
C THR A 197 0.71 -15.90 6.67
N GLY A 198 -0.14 -16.58 7.42
CA GLY A 198 -1.56 -16.26 7.58
C GLY A 198 -2.01 -16.55 9.00
N SER A 199 -3.23 -16.14 9.36
CA SER A 199 -3.78 -16.44 10.69
C SER A 199 -5.22 -16.92 10.59
N GLY A 200 -5.48 -18.06 11.23
CA GLY A 200 -6.78 -18.72 11.25
C GLY A 200 -7.23 -19.25 9.89
N GLU A 201 -8.35 -19.95 9.88
CA GLU A 201 -8.87 -20.67 8.70
C GLU A 201 -9.10 -19.74 7.50
N GLU A 202 -9.81 -18.63 7.72
CA GLU A 202 -10.06 -17.63 6.68
C GLU A 202 -8.76 -17.01 6.13
N GLY A 203 -7.73 -16.79 6.97
CA GLY A 203 -6.45 -16.25 6.52
C GLY A 203 -5.69 -17.24 5.63
N PHE A 204 -5.75 -18.53 6.00
CA PHE A 204 -5.21 -19.62 5.21
C PHE A 204 -5.92 -19.76 3.87
N ALA A 205 -7.26 -19.77 3.89
CA ALA A 205 -8.07 -19.83 2.69
C ALA A 205 -7.76 -18.66 1.74
N LEU A 206 -7.65 -17.43 2.28
CA LEU A 206 -7.29 -16.26 1.49
C LEU A 206 -5.89 -16.38 0.88
N ALA A 207 -4.87 -16.70 1.67
CA ALA A 207 -3.50 -16.82 1.16
C ALA A 207 -3.39 -17.90 0.07
N LYS A 208 -4.04 -19.06 0.25
CA LYS A 208 -4.13 -20.10 -0.79
C LYS A 208 -4.88 -19.62 -2.03
N ALA A 209 -6.01 -18.93 -1.87
CA ALA A 209 -6.74 -18.37 -3.00
C ALA A 209 -5.92 -17.34 -3.80
N MET A 210 -4.97 -16.65 -3.15
CA MET A 210 -4.03 -15.73 -3.79
C MET A 210 -2.85 -16.45 -4.48
N GLY A 211 -2.64 -17.73 -4.21
CA GLY A 211 -1.61 -18.55 -4.86
C GLY A 211 -0.47 -19.01 -3.95
N ALA A 212 -0.61 -18.89 -2.62
CA ALA A 212 0.35 -19.52 -1.71
C ALA A 212 0.22 -21.05 -1.78
N ASP A 213 1.35 -21.73 -1.94
CA ASP A 213 1.42 -23.20 -1.95
C ASP A 213 1.38 -23.76 -0.52
N ARG A 214 2.08 -23.08 0.40
CA ARG A 214 2.10 -23.39 1.83
C ARG A 214 1.74 -22.15 2.63
N VAL A 215 0.93 -22.33 3.68
CA VAL A 215 0.59 -21.27 4.62
C VAL A 215 0.92 -21.73 6.03
N VAL A 216 1.55 -20.85 6.80
CA VAL A 216 1.93 -21.10 8.19
C VAL A 216 1.27 -20.08 9.11
N ASP A 217 0.74 -20.57 10.23
CA ASP A 217 0.26 -19.72 11.31
C ASP A 217 1.43 -19.38 12.23
N TYR A 218 1.87 -18.13 12.16
CA TYR A 218 3.00 -17.65 12.96
C TYR A 218 2.73 -17.73 14.47
N ARG A 219 1.47 -17.88 14.90
CA ARG A 219 1.07 -18.03 16.30
C ARG A 219 1.22 -19.46 16.82
N GLU A 220 1.38 -20.43 15.92
CA GLU A 220 1.44 -21.86 16.22
C GLU A 220 2.86 -22.43 16.05
N CYS A 221 3.85 -21.61 15.69
CA CYS A 221 5.24 -22.03 15.44
C CYS A 221 6.04 -22.46 16.70
N GLY A 222 5.42 -22.55 17.88
CA GLY A 222 6.08 -23.00 19.10
C GLY A 222 7.25 -22.09 19.57
N PRO A 223 8.17 -22.62 20.40
CA PRO A 223 9.32 -21.87 20.90
C PRO A 223 10.22 -21.37 19.76
N GLY A 224 10.58 -20.08 19.78
CA GLY A 224 11.37 -19.44 18.71
C GLY A 224 10.54 -18.92 17.54
N GLY A 225 9.23 -19.22 17.48
CA GLY A 225 8.29 -18.63 16.55
C GLY A 225 8.61 -18.91 15.07
N ILE A 226 8.16 -18.01 14.20
CA ILE A 226 8.24 -18.19 12.74
C ILE A 226 9.69 -18.36 12.23
N THR A 227 10.68 -17.70 12.83
CA THR A 227 12.08 -17.80 12.37
C THR A 227 12.66 -19.18 12.62
N ALA A 228 12.38 -19.78 13.79
CA ALA A 228 12.80 -21.13 14.10
C ALA A 228 12.12 -22.16 13.19
N TRP A 229 10.81 -21.99 12.94
CA TRP A 229 10.08 -22.84 12.00
C TRP A 229 10.65 -22.78 10.58
N LEU A 230 10.97 -21.57 10.08
CA LEU A 230 11.58 -21.40 8.76
C LEU A 230 12.96 -22.04 8.67
N ALA A 231 13.79 -21.88 9.71
CA ALA A 231 15.10 -22.51 9.80
C ALA A 231 14.99 -24.05 9.79
N ASP A 232 14.02 -24.60 10.51
CA ASP A 232 13.84 -26.05 10.59
C ASP A 232 13.35 -26.65 9.26
N GLU A 233 12.36 -26.01 8.64
CA GLU A 233 11.74 -26.52 7.42
C GLU A 233 12.58 -26.27 6.16
N TYR A 234 13.26 -25.12 6.08
CA TYR A 234 13.97 -24.67 4.87
C TYR A 234 15.49 -24.54 5.04
N GLY A 235 16.02 -24.66 6.25
CA GLY A 235 17.47 -24.59 6.50
C GLY A 235 18.18 -25.94 6.40
N ARG A 236 17.48 -27.06 6.62
CA ARG A 236 18.07 -28.42 6.68
C ARG A 236 18.65 -28.91 5.34
N GLY A 237 18.15 -28.42 4.21
CA GLY A 237 18.56 -28.84 2.87
C GLY A 237 19.82 -28.17 2.33
N GLY A 238 20.57 -27.43 3.15
CA GLY A 238 21.64 -26.55 2.67
C GLY A 238 21.07 -25.36 1.90
N ASP A 239 21.89 -24.66 1.11
CA ASP A 239 21.47 -23.43 0.42
C ASP A 239 20.36 -23.68 -0.62
N GLU A 240 20.37 -24.81 -1.32
CA GLU A 240 19.30 -25.18 -2.27
C GLU A 240 17.93 -25.42 -1.59
N GLY A 241 17.93 -25.72 -0.28
CA GLY A 241 16.72 -25.80 0.53
C GLY A 241 16.10 -24.45 0.90
N LYS A 242 16.85 -23.36 0.76
CA LYS A 242 16.47 -22.04 1.26
C LYS A 242 15.64 -21.24 0.25
N PHE A 243 15.01 -20.18 0.74
CA PHE A 243 14.29 -19.21 -0.08
C PHE A 243 15.25 -18.42 -0.97
N ASP A 244 14.87 -18.16 -2.23
CA ASP A 244 15.58 -17.21 -3.10
C ASP A 244 15.21 -15.76 -2.73
N ALA A 245 14.00 -15.55 -2.21
CA ALA A 245 13.49 -14.24 -1.82
C ALA A 245 12.62 -14.30 -0.57
N VAL A 246 12.77 -13.28 0.29
CA VAL A 246 11.86 -13.00 1.39
C VAL A 246 11.20 -11.64 1.16
N LEU A 247 9.87 -11.63 1.10
CA LEU A 247 9.05 -10.45 0.87
C LEU A 247 8.25 -10.14 2.14
N ASP A 248 8.71 -9.16 2.91
CA ASP A 248 8.19 -8.84 4.23
C ASP A 248 7.27 -7.61 4.21
N CYS A 249 5.98 -7.83 4.44
CA CYS A 249 4.97 -6.78 4.54
C CYS A 249 4.70 -6.32 5.98
N VAL A 250 5.37 -6.91 6.98
CA VAL A 250 5.18 -6.61 8.41
C VAL A 250 6.31 -5.74 8.94
N GLY A 251 7.57 -6.08 8.65
CA GLY A 251 8.73 -5.27 9.04
C GLY A 251 9.28 -5.62 10.41
N THR A 252 9.50 -6.90 10.69
CA THR A 252 10.15 -7.37 11.93
C THR A 252 11.64 -7.59 11.71
N GLN A 253 12.47 -6.97 12.54
CA GLN A 253 13.92 -7.08 12.46
C GLN A 253 14.41 -8.50 12.75
N ALA A 254 13.77 -9.21 13.69
CA ALA A 254 14.09 -10.59 14.02
C ALA A 254 13.99 -11.53 12.80
N LEU A 255 13.00 -11.29 11.92
CA LEU A 255 12.88 -12.06 10.68
C LEU A 255 14.13 -11.84 9.82
N PHE A 256 14.53 -10.60 9.55
CA PHE A 256 15.75 -10.34 8.79
C PHE A 256 17.00 -10.92 9.46
N GLU A 257 17.19 -10.73 10.76
CA GLU A 257 18.40 -11.17 11.47
C GLU A 257 18.59 -12.69 11.46
N SER A 258 17.51 -13.46 11.52
CA SER A 258 17.53 -14.92 11.41
C SER A 258 17.54 -15.44 9.96
N SER A 259 17.45 -14.57 8.96
CA SER A 259 17.40 -14.97 7.55
C SER A 259 18.56 -15.83 7.05
N PRO A 260 19.81 -15.80 7.58
CA PRO A 260 20.85 -16.72 7.12
C PRO A 260 20.48 -18.21 7.22
N GLU A 261 19.60 -18.57 8.14
CA GLU A 261 19.16 -19.95 8.35
C GLU A 261 18.22 -20.45 7.26
N TYR A 262 17.50 -19.57 6.55
CA TYR A 262 16.44 -19.96 5.61
C TYR A 262 16.42 -19.17 4.30
N LEU A 263 17.24 -18.14 4.13
CA LEU A 263 17.45 -17.37 2.90
C LEU A 263 18.80 -17.73 2.30
N LYS A 264 18.83 -17.96 0.98
CA LYS A 264 20.07 -18.24 0.23
C LYS A 264 21.10 -17.15 0.42
N GLU A 265 22.39 -17.47 0.24
CA GLU A 265 23.47 -16.49 0.38
C GLU A 265 23.35 -15.32 -0.59
N ASP A 266 22.94 -15.60 -1.83
CA ASP A 266 22.65 -14.62 -2.87
C ASP A 266 21.19 -14.12 -2.87
N GLY A 267 20.36 -14.70 -2.00
CA GLY A 267 18.96 -14.36 -1.82
C GLY A 267 18.74 -12.94 -1.29
N VAL A 268 17.57 -12.39 -1.60
CA VAL A 268 17.24 -10.99 -1.28
C VAL A 268 16.08 -10.90 -0.30
N PHE A 269 16.29 -10.16 0.78
CA PHE A 269 15.24 -9.77 1.71
C PHE A 269 14.72 -8.38 1.36
N VAL A 270 13.44 -8.27 1.00
CA VAL A 270 12.78 -7.00 0.71
C VAL A 270 11.67 -6.77 1.73
N SER A 271 11.75 -5.67 2.47
CA SER A 271 10.73 -5.28 3.45
C SER A 271 10.08 -3.95 3.10
N VAL A 272 8.76 -3.87 3.20
CA VAL A 272 8.02 -2.60 3.15
C VAL A 272 7.36 -2.25 4.50
N GLY A 273 7.32 -3.21 5.42
CA GLY A 273 6.74 -3.00 6.73
C GLY A 273 7.69 -2.27 7.69
N ALA A 274 7.13 -1.70 8.75
CA ALA A 274 7.88 -1.02 9.81
C ALA A 274 7.18 -1.22 11.17
N MET A 275 6.81 -2.47 11.50
CA MET A 275 6.03 -2.79 12.70
C MET A 275 6.73 -2.38 14.00
N GLU A 276 8.06 -2.37 14.03
CA GLU A 276 8.87 -1.88 15.17
C GLU A 276 8.87 -0.35 15.31
N GLY A 277 8.13 0.35 14.46
CA GLY A 277 8.04 1.80 14.40
C GLY A 277 8.88 2.39 13.28
N VAL A 278 8.34 3.44 12.64
CA VAL A 278 8.99 4.13 11.52
C VAL A 278 10.35 4.72 11.93
N PHE A 279 10.44 5.34 13.12
CA PHE A 279 11.70 5.89 13.63
C PHE A 279 12.76 4.82 13.87
N THR A 280 12.43 3.77 14.62
CA THR A 280 13.33 2.64 14.88
C THR A 280 13.82 2.05 13.56
N THR A 281 12.91 1.84 12.62
CA THR A 281 13.25 1.27 11.31
C THR A 281 14.25 2.15 10.59
N LEU A 282 13.94 3.43 10.37
CA LEU A 282 14.76 4.35 9.56
C LEU A 282 16.11 4.69 10.19
N PHE A 283 16.16 4.93 11.50
CA PHE A 283 17.35 5.46 12.18
C PHE A 283 18.21 4.39 12.86
N TRP A 284 17.68 3.18 13.06
CA TRP A 284 18.42 2.09 13.70
C TRP A 284 18.53 0.85 12.81
N ASN A 285 17.41 0.26 12.41
CA ASN A 285 17.41 -1.00 11.67
C ASN A 285 18.07 -0.86 10.29
N LEU A 286 17.75 0.19 9.52
CA LEU A 286 18.35 0.38 8.19
C LEU A 286 19.87 0.60 8.22
N PRO A 287 20.42 1.51 9.06
CA PRO A 287 21.86 1.65 9.20
C PRO A 287 22.53 0.35 9.64
N LYS A 288 21.95 -0.36 10.62
CA LYS A 288 22.47 -1.65 11.10
C LYS A 288 22.50 -2.68 9.97
N ASN A 289 21.38 -2.87 9.28
CA ASN A 289 21.25 -3.87 8.22
C ASN A 289 22.14 -3.59 7.01
N ARG A 290 22.50 -2.32 6.77
CA ARG A 290 23.31 -1.92 5.62
C ARG A 290 24.81 -1.86 5.90
N TRP A 291 25.22 -1.41 7.09
CA TRP A 291 26.61 -1.05 7.36
C TRP A 291 27.27 -1.84 8.49
N TRP A 292 26.51 -2.59 9.28
CA TRP A 292 27.10 -3.33 10.40
C TRP A 292 27.96 -4.50 9.91
N PRO A 293 29.26 -4.57 10.28
CA PRO A 293 30.13 -5.65 9.82
C PRO A 293 29.67 -7.03 10.30
N LYS A 294 29.83 -8.05 9.45
CA LYS A 294 29.48 -9.46 9.77
C LYS A 294 30.15 -9.95 11.06
N ILE A 295 31.43 -9.61 11.26
CA ILE A 295 32.20 -10.01 12.45
C ILE A 295 31.68 -9.37 13.75
N LEU A 296 30.91 -8.28 13.66
CA LEU A 296 30.29 -7.60 14.80
C LEU A 296 28.81 -7.98 14.95
N GLY A 297 28.38 -9.09 14.34
CA GLY A 297 26.99 -9.56 14.38
C GLY A 297 26.08 -8.95 13.31
N GLY A 298 26.64 -8.38 12.24
CA GLY A 298 25.87 -7.94 11.07
C GLY A 298 25.30 -9.13 10.31
N THR A 299 24.03 -9.04 9.89
CA THR A 299 23.37 -10.12 9.16
C THR A 299 23.95 -10.28 7.75
N PRO A 300 24.47 -11.45 7.37
CA PRO A 300 25.14 -11.67 6.09
C PRO A 300 24.16 -11.90 4.93
N ARG A 301 23.14 -11.05 4.78
CA ARG A 301 22.12 -11.14 3.72
C ARG A 301 21.79 -9.77 3.14
N LYS A 302 21.39 -9.74 1.87
CA LYS A 302 21.03 -8.50 1.20
C LYS A 302 19.67 -8.00 1.70
N PHE A 303 19.65 -6.78 2.22
CA PHE A 303 18.43 -6.12 2.69
C PHE A 303 18.06 -4.91 1.84
N ILE A 304 16.80 -4.87 1.41
CA ILE A 304 16.19 -3.75 0.71
C ILE A 304 14.97 -3.28 1.49
N PHE A 305 15.00 -2.03 1.95
CA PHE A 305 13.81 -1.35 2.42
C PHE A 305 13.09 -0.74 1.22
N GLN A 306 11.90 -1.24 0.92
CA GLN A 306 11.16 -0.89 -0.28
C GLN A 306 10.67 0.56 -0.20
N GLN A 307 11.21 1.40 -1.08
CA GLN A 307 10.63 2.68 -1.43
C GLN A 307 9.90 2.52 -2.75
N THR A 308 8.68 3.02 -2.84
CA THR A 308 7.85 2.88 -4.04
C THR A 308 7.63 4.27 -4.65
N PRO A 309 8.60 4.80 -5.42
CA PRO A 309 8.26 5.91 -6.30
C PRO A 309 7.13 5.44 -7.22
N ILE A 310 6.16 6.30 -7.48
CA ILE A 310 4.98 5.94 -8.26
C ILE A 310 5.21 6.45 -9.67
N THR A 311 5.02 5.59 -10.68
CA THR A 311 5.12 6.03 -12.08
C THR A 311 3.91 5.59 -12.90
N PRO A 312 3.53 6.38 -13.93
CA PRO A 312 2.43 6.03 -14.83
C PRO A 312 2.62 4.67 -15.52
N GLU A 313 3.85 4.34 -15.94
CA GLU A 313 4.13 3.13 -16.73
C GLU A 313 3.89 1.87 -15.90
N ARG A 314 4.26 1.88 -14.62
CA ARG A 314 3.94 0.76 -13.71
C ARG A 314 2.44 0.67 -13.44
N ARG A 315 1.74 1.80 -13.36
CA ARG A 315 0.28 1.79 -13.18
C ARG A 315 -0.42 1.15 -14.39
N GLU A 316 0.02 1.49 -15.60
CA GLU A 316 -0.47 0.86 -16.83
C GLU A 316 -0.16 -0.65 -16.87
N GLU A 317 1.03 -1.06 -16.43
CA GLU A 317 1.38 -2.47 -16.28
C GLU A 317 0.42 -3.19 -15.33
N LEU A 318 0.10 -2.60 -14.17
CA LEU A 318 -0.84 -3.18 -13.22
C LEU A 318 -2.25 -3.30 -13.79
N VAL A 319 -2.72 -2.30 -14.53
CA VAL A 319 -4.03 -2.36 -15.22
C VAL A 319 -4.07 -3.55 -16.17
N LYS A 320 -3.04 -3.75 -16.99
CA LYS A 320 -2.95 -4.90 -17.90
C LYS A 320 -2.97 -6.23 -17.14
N LEU A 321 -2.29 -6.31 -15.99
CA LEU A 321 -2.28 -7.52 -15.16
C LEU A 321 -3.65 -7.82 -14.54
N VAL A 322 -4.42 -6.79 -14.15
CA VAL A 322 -5.79 -6.94 -13.66
C VAL A 322 -6.72 -7.39 -14.79
N GLN A 323 -6.66 -6.74 -15.95
CA GLN A 323 -7.48 -7.09 -17.12
C GLN A 323 -7.19 -8.49 -17.65
N ALA A 324 -5.94 -8.95 -17.56
CA ALA A 324 -5.55 -10.33 -17.90
C ALA A 324 -6.00 -11.37 -16.84
N GLY A 325 -6.62 -10.94 -15.74
CA GLY A 325 -7.06 -11.82 -14.66
C GLY A 325 -5.94 -12.33 -13.74
N ASN A 326 -4.71 -11.84 -13.90
CA ASN A 326 -3.56 -12.26 -13.10
C ASN A 326 -3.61 -11.71 -11.67
N LEU A 327 -4.15 -10.51 -11.50
CA LEU A 327 -4.28 -9.85 -10.20
C LEU A 327 -5.75 -9.65 -9.82
N LYS A 328 -6.19 -10.37 -8.80
CA LYS A 328 -7.46 -10.12 -8.11
C LYS A 328 -7.26 -9.06 -7.03
N ARG A 329 -8.28 -8.25 -6.80
CA ARG A 329 -8.34 -7.31 -5.68
C ARG A 329 -9.01 -7.96 -4.48
N VAL A 330 -8.56 -7.53 -3.30
CA VAL A 330 -9.04 -8.04 -2.02
C VAL A 330 -9.37 -6.82 -1.17
N VAL A 331 -10.64 -6.47 -1.17
CA VAL A 331 -11.22 -5.47 -0.26
C VAL A 331 -11.69 -6.21 0.98
N ASP A 332 -11.22 -5.76 2.15
CA ASP A 332 -11.64 -6.29 3.44
C ASP A 332 -13.03 -5.77 3.82
N SER A 333 -13.21 -4.47 3.68
CA SER A 333 -14.39 -3.74 4.15
C SER A 333 -14.45 -2.37 3.49
N VAL A 334 -15.68 -1.88 3.32
CA VAL A 334 -15.99 -0.53 2.84
C VAL A 334 -16.80 0.16 3.92
N PHE A 335 -16.36 1.35 4.34
CA PHE A 335 -17.04 2.20 5.31
C PHE A 335 -17.46 3.51 4.65
N ASP A 336 -18.56 4.09 5.09
CA ASP A 336 -18.95 5.44 4.65
C ASP A 336 -18.02 6.51 5.26
N MET A 337 -18.00 7.69 4.66
CA MET A 337 -17.13 8.80 5.06
C MET A 337 -17.28 9.15 6.54
N GLU A 338 -18.50 9.15 7.06
CA GLU A 338 -18.82 9.42 8.46
C GLU A 338 -18.22 8.38 9.43
N ASP A 339 -17.92 7.17 8.95
CA ASP A 339 -17.44 6.03 9.72
C ASP A 339 -15.92 5.79 9.61
N ALA A 340 -15.15 6.77 9.10
CA ALA A 340 -13.70 6.60 8.89
C ALA A 340 -12.92 6.21 10.16
N LEU A 341 -13.37 6.61 11.35
CA LEU A 341 -12.73 6.16 12.61
C LEU A 341 -12.90 4.65 12.85
N LYS A 342 -14.09 4.09 12.55
CA LYS A 342 -14.33 2.64 12.60
C LYS A 342 -13.49 1.91 11.54
N ALA A 343 -13.29 2.53 10.38
CA ALA A 343 -12.41 2.01 9.34
C ALA A 343 -10.94 1.94 9.82
N TYR A 344 -10.47 2.97 10.54
CA TYR A 344 -9.16 2.92 11.18
C TYR A 344 -9.07 1.87 12.28
N ASP A 345 -10.11 1.65 13.08
CA ASP A 345 -10.15 0.56 14.06
C ASP A 345 -10.02 -0.80 13.40
N ARG A 346 -10.75 -1.02 12.29
CA ARG A 346 -10.63 -2.25 11.50
C ARG A 346 -9.20 -2.42 10.96
N LEU A 347 -8.64 -1.36 10.38
CA LEU A 347 -7.28 -1.37 9.82
C LEU A 347 -6.21 -1.71 10.88
N LEU A 348 -6.28 -1.06 12.03
CA LEU A 348 -5.26 -1.18 13.09
C LEU A 348 -5.45 -2.42 13.98
N SER A 349 -6.59 -3.11 13.88
CA SER A 349 -6.87 -4.35 14.62
C SER A 349 -5.94 -5.52 14.30
N GLN A 350 -5.13 -5.41 13.23
CA GLN A 350 -4.32 -6.49 12.64
C GLN A 350 -5.14 -7.72 12.19
N ARG A 351 -6.47 -7.61 12.14
CA ARG A 351 -7.39 -8.66 11.69
C ARG A 351 -7.98 -8.40 10.31
N ALA A 352 -7.73 -7.22 9.72
CA ALA A 352 -8.17 -6.89 8.38
C ALA A 352 -7.45 -7.77 7.34
N LYS A 353 -8.20 -8.21 6.32
CA LYS A 353 -7.75 -9.10 5.25
C LYS A 353 -7.93 -8.42 3.90
N GLY A 354 -6.86 -7.80 3.40
CA GLY A 354 -6.89 -6.95 2.22
C GLY A 354 -6.95 -5.46 2.56
N LYS A 355 -7.59 -4.67 1.70
CA LYS A 355 -7.69 -3.22 1.83
C LYS A 355 -8.97 -2.79 2.54
N VAL A 356 -8.83 -1.87 3.50
CA VAL A 356 -9.97 -1.14 4.08
C VAL A 356 -10.20 0.12 3.26
N ILE A 357 -11.42 0.32 2.79
CA ILE A 357 -11.81 1.42 1.91
C ILE A 357 -12.80 2.33 2.65
N VAL A 358 -12.68 3.63 2.41
CA VAL A 358 -13.68 4.63 2.80
C VAL A 358 -14.33 5.16 1.54
N LYS A 359 -15.65 5.00 1.44
CA LYS A 359 -16.49 5.62 0.43
C LYS A 359 -16.72 7.09 0.83
N ILE A 360 -16.19 8.00 0.04
CA ILE A 360 -16.21 9.44 0.30
C ILE A 360 -17.50 10.05 -0.25
N GLN A 361 -17.86 9.71 -1.48
CA GLN A 361 -19.05 10.22 -2.17
C GLN A 361 -19.62 9.19 -3.15
N ASP A 362 -20.91 9.32 -3.44
CA ASP A 362 -21.53 8.65 -4.58
C ASP A 362 -21.00 9.21 -5.91
N VAL A 363 -20.97 8.33 -6.92
CA VAL A 363 -20.50 8.62 -8.29
C VAL A 363 -21.45 9.57 -9.00
#